data_AF-A0A3Q3WTX5-F1
#
_entry.id   AF-A0A3Q3WTX5-F1
#
_cell.length_a   1.000
_cell.length_b   1.000
_cell.length_c   1.000
_cell.angle_alpha   90.00
_cell.angle_beta   90.00
_cell.angle_gamma   90.00
#
_symmetry.space_group_name_H-M   'P 1'
#
loop_
_entity.id
_entity.type
_entity.pdbx_description
1 polymer ?
#
loop_
_entity_poly.entity_id
_entity_poly.type
_entity_poly.pdbx_seq_one_letter_code
_entity_poly.pdbx_strand_id
1 'polypeptide(L)'
;MDSLLDFEECVQDSPDFRNFISPKSVSPINQVMKLCGKMVEAGQAYNVANQLFLAGLAEVSTHNEKHSVITSCLKQFNQGLQEMVSFHTVINLSPAGVRPRFLPQLAETRREFVRIGEDLETAAAKNAQVSRHKAGDAERASHLLLATRKCYQHFALDYCLQVRTRTAVSVFSFVHAQFTFFHQGFDLLRDLEPTMKTMAAQVLTPESVLPAVHFLSTLRQRNRIFFNGRVT
;
A
#
# COMPACT_ATOMS: atom_id res chain seq x y z
N MET A 1 2.44 -24.27 -20.54
CA MET A 1 2.99 -24.50 -19.21
C MET A 1 1.99 -23.95 -18.22
N ASP A 2 1.11 -24.81 -17.71
CA ASP A 2 0.28 -24.47 -16.58
C ASP A 2 1.22 -24.26 -15.40
N SER A 3 1.49 -23.00 -15.05
CA SER A 3 2.41 -22.59 -13.97
C SER A 3 1.80 -22.84 -12.58
N LEU A 4 0.92 -23.82 -12.48
CA LEU A 4 0.18 -24.19 -11.30
C LEU A 4 0.90 -25.41 -10.73
N LEU A 5 1.50 -25.26 -9.55
CA LEU A 5 2.03 -26.39 -8.82
C LEU A 5 0.92 -27.42 -8.62
N ASP A 6 1.12 -28.65 -9.09
CA ASP A 6 0.23 -29.76 -8.78
C ASP A 6 0.41 -30.14 -7.31
N PHE A 7 -0.69 -30.32 -6.60
CA PHE A 7 -0.66 -30.74 -5.20
C PHE A 7 -0.07 -32.14 -5.06
N GLU A 8 -0.17 -32.96 -6.11
CA GLU A 8 0.47 -34.28 -6.19
C GLU A 8 2.01 -34.15 -6.07
N GLU A 9 2.62 -33.20 -6.79
CA GLU A 9 4.07 -32.93 -6.75
C GLU A 9 4.53 -32.45 -5.36
N CYS A 10 3.68 -31.68 -4.67
CA CYS A 10 3.92 -31.24 -3.29
C CYS A 10 3.92 -32.41 -2.30
N VAL A 11 3.01 -33.38 -2.46
CA VAL A 11 2.96 -34.58 -1.62
C VAL A 11 4.15 -35.48 -1.91
N GLN A 12 4.59 -35.59 -3.17
CA GLN A 12 5.71 -36.42 -3.57
C GLN A 12 7.09 -35.82 -3.23
N ASP A 13 7.15 -34.55 -2.78
CA ASP A 13 8.40 -33.80 -2.57
C ASP A 13 9.32 -33.86 -3.80
N SER A 14 8.71 -33.67 -4.98
CA SER A 14 9.41 -33.83 -6.25
C SER A 14 10.47 -32.74 -6.49
N PRO A 15 11.43 -32.96 -7.41
CA PRO A 15 12.36 -31.93 -7.83
C PRO A 15 11.67 -30.64 -8.33
N ASP A 16 10.52 -30.77 -9.01
CA ASP A 16 9.75 -29.64 -9.51
C ASP A 16 9.09 -28.86 -8.37
N PHE A 17 8.55 -29.56 -7.38
CA PHE A 17 8.09 -28.94 -6.14
C PHE A 17 9.22 -28.19 -5.43
N ARG A 18 10.39 -28.82 -5.26
CA ARG A 18 11.57 -28.19 -4.64
C ARG A 18 12.05 -26.96 -5.41
N ASN A 19 11.97 -26.96 -6.73
CA ASN A 19 12.24 -25.80 -7.56
C ASN A 19 11.20 -24.68 -7.34
N PHE A 20 9.92 -25.01 -7.18
CA PHE A 20 8.85 -24.05 -6.92
C PHE A 20 8.91 -23.42 -5.52
N ILE A 21 9.33 -24.15 -4.49
CA ILE A 21 9.54 -23.57 -3.14
C ILE A 21 10.92 -22.94 -2.98
N SER A 22 11.77 -23.02 -3.99
CA SER A 22 13.12 -22.48 -3.93
C SER A 22 13.08 -20.97 -3.63
N PRO A 23 14.13 -20.41 -3.01
CA PRO A 23 14.19 -18.97 -2.76
C PRO A 23 13.97 -18.11 -4.02
N LYS A 24 14.33 -18.63 -5.21
CA LYS A 24 14.21 -17.92 -6.49
C LYS A 24 12.76 -17.75 -6.96
N SER A 25 11.93 -18.77 -6.81
CA SER A 25 10.52 -18.77 -7.23
C SER A 25 9.62 -18.08 -6.21
N VAL A 26 10.01 -18.09 -4.93
CA VAL A 26 9.27 -17.44 -3.84
C VAL A 26 9.67 -15.95 -3.68
N SER A 27 10.84 -15.53 -4.18
CA SER A 27 11.28 -14.13 -4.05
C SER A 27 10.34 -13.09 -4.66
N PRO A 28 9.68 -13.31 -5.82
CA PRO A 28 8.75 -12.33 -6.38
C PRO A 28 7.54 -12.08 -5.46
N ILE A 29 7.00 -13.12 -4.83
CA ILE A 29 5.90 -13.01 -3.87
C ILE A 29 6.34 -12.19 -2.66
N ASN A 30 7.50 -12.50 -2.09
CA ASN A 30 8.07 -11.73 -0.98
C ASN A 30 8.30 -10.26 -1.35
N GLN A 31 8.73 -10.01 -2.60
CA GLN A 31 8.91 -8.66 -3.11
C GLN A 31 7.57 -7.92 -3.22
N VAL A 32 6.52 -8.56 -3.74
CA VAL A 32 5.17 -7.98 -3.80
C VAL A 32 4.67 -7.63 -2.39
N MET A 33 4.82 -8.54 -1.42
CA MET A 33 4.44 -8.28 -0.02
C MET A 33 5.15 -7.05 0.56
N LYS A 34 6.47 -6.95 0.32
CA LYS A 34 7.28 -5.81 0.76
C LYS A 34 6.84 -4.50 0.09
N LEU A 35 6.53 -4.54 -1.21
CA LEU A 35 6.07 -3.38 -1.96
C LEU A 35 4.67 -2.92 -1.52
N CYS A 36 3.77 -3.85 -1.18
CA CYS A 36 2.48 -3.52 -0.56
C CYS A 36 2.67 -2.73 0.74
N GLY A 37 3.59 -3.17 1.61
CA GLY A 37 3.92 -2.45 2.85
C GLY A 37 4.35 -0.99 2.58
N LYS A 38 5.26 -0.79 1.62
CA LYS A 38 5.69 0.55 1.20
C LYS A 38 4.55 1.40 0.64
N MET A 39 3.62 0.80 -0.08
CA MET A 39 2.48 1.53 -0.62
C MET A 39 1.54 2.02 0.49
N VAL A 40 1.36 1.26 1.57
CA VAL A 40 0.61 1.71 2.75
C VAL A 40 1.32 2.89 3.42
N GLU A 41 2.62 2.80 3.63
CA GLU A 41 3.41 3.86 4.25
C GLU A 41 3.35 5.16 3.43
N ALA A 42 3.52 5.07 2.12
CA ALA A 42 3.38 6.20 1.21
C ALA A 42 1.96 6.79 1.23
N GLY A 43 0.93 5.94 1.26
CA GLY A 43 -0.47 6.36 1.33
C GLY A 43 -0.80 7.08 2.64
N GLN A 44 -0.24 6.63 3.76
CA GLN A 44 -0.35 7.30 5.06
C GLN A 44 0.33 8.67 5.05
N ALA A 45 1.56 8.76 4.54
CA ALA A 45 2.28 10.03 4.42
C ALA A 45 1.52 11.04 3.53
N TYR A 46 0.94 10.57 2.42
CA TYR A 46 0.07 11.38 1.56
C TYR A 46 -1.16 11.91 2.31
N ASN A 47 -1.84 11.09 3.10
CA ASN A 47 -2.99 11.53 3.90
C ASN A 47 -2.60 12.57 4.95
N VAL A 48 -1.49 12.38 5.65
CA VAL A 48 -0.99 13.37 6.62
C VAL A 48 -0.69 14.69 5.94
N ALA A 49 0.00 14.67 4.79
CA ALA A 49 0.31 15.88 4.03
C ALA A 49 -0.97 16.62 3.59
N ASN A 50 -1.97 15.90 3.08
CA ASN A 50 -3.25 16.50 2.70
C ASN A 50 -4.00 17.09 3.89
N GLN A 51 -4.04 16.41 5.04
CA GLN A 51 -4.69 16.95 6.24
C GLN A 51 -4.05 18.26 6.69
N LEU A 52 -2.72 18.37 6.65
CA LEU A 52 -2.01 19.60 6.97
C LEU A 52 -2.33 20.71 5.96
N PHE A 53 -2.38 20.39 4.66
CA PHE A 53 -2.77 21.34 3.63
C PHE A 53 -4.20 21.86 3.83
N LEU A 54 -5.16 20.98 4.12
CA LEU A 54 -6.56 21.35 4.35
C LEU A 54 -6.75 22.20 5.61
N ALA A 55 -5.96 21.95 6.66
CA ALA A 55 -5.93 22.81 7.84
C ALA A 55 -5.48 24.23 7.48
N GLY A 56 -4.38 24.38 6.74
CA GLY A 56 -3.92 25.69 6.28
C GLY A 56 -4.92 26.38 5.34
N LEU A 57 -5.59 25.63 4.46
CA LEU A 57 -6.64 26.18 3.59
C LEU A 57 -7.86 26.66 4.40
N ALA A 58 -8.21 25.97 5.48
CA ALA A 58 -9.26 26.39 6.40
C ALA A 58 -8.91 27.71 7.08
N GLU A 59 -7.68 27.87 7.57
CA GLU A 59 -7.19 29.12 8.19
C GLU A 59 -7.30 30.31 7.22
N VAL A 60 -6.84 30.14 5.98
CA VAL A 60 -6.96 31.17 4.91
C VAL A 60 -8.42 31.55 4.67
N SER A 61 -9.32 30.58 4.73
CA SER A 61 -10.77 30.80 4.55
C SER A 61 -11.41 31.51 5.75
N THR A 62 -10.85 31.39 6.96
CA THR A 62 -11.33 32.07 8.17
C THR A 62 -10.84 33.51 8.29
N HIS A 63 -9.61 33.82 7.85
CA HIS A 63 -9.07 35.18 7.93
C HIS A 63 -9.61 36.14 6.84
N ASN A 64 -10.17 35.59 5.76
CA ASN A 64 -10.87 36.38 4.73
C ASN A 64 -12.35 36.62 5.15
N GLU A 65 -12.57 37.49 6.13
CA GLU A 65 -13.89 37.76 6.74
C GLU A 65 -14.91 38.51 5.86
N LYS A 66 -14.60 38.81 4.60
CA LYS A 66 -15.64 39.30 3.67
C LYS A 66 -16.31 38.11 3.01
N HIS A 67 -17.63 37.99 3.14
CA HIS A 67 -18.53 37.01 2.48
C HIS A 67 -18.44 37.11 0.94
N SER A 68 -17.26 36.79 0.42
CA SER A 68 -16.96 36.79 -0.99
C SER A 68 -17.26 35.41 -1.55
N VAL A 69 -17.61 35.40 -2.83
CA VAL A 69 -17.77 34.18 -3.60
C VAL A 69 -16.50 33.31 -3.50
N ILE A 70 -15.32 33.93 -3.45
CA ILE A 70 -14.02 33.27 -3.28
C ILE A 70 -13.97 32.49 -1.95
N THR A 71 -14.32 33.10 -0.82
CA THR A 71 -14.32 32.42 0.50
C THR A 71 -15.28 31.22 0.51
N SER A 72 -16.43 31.32 -0.16
CA SER A 72 -17.38 30.20 -0.30
C SER A 72 -16.81 29.06 -1.17
N CYS A 73 -16.19 29.39 -2.29
CA CYS A 73 -15.51 28.42 -3.14
C CYS A 73 -14.36 27.70 -2.41
N LEU A 74 -13.53 28.43 -1.65
CA LEU A 74 -12.45 27.83 -0.85
C LEU A 74 -12.98 26.83 0.18
N LYS A 75 -14.07 27.17 0.88
CA LYS A 75 -14.72 26.25 1.83
C LYS A 75 -15.24 24.98 1.16
N GLN A 76 -15.87 25.11 -0.01
CA GLN A 76 -16.37 23.94 -0.77
C GLN A 76 -15.22 23.06 -1.28
N PHE A 77 -14.13 23.65 -1.79
CA PHE A 77 -12.94 22.88 -2.15
C PHE A 77 -12.33 22.18 -0.95
N ASN A 78 -12.23 22.85 0.19
CA ASN A 78 -11.70 22.25 1.41
C ASN A 78 -12.54 21.04 1.85
N GLN A 79 -13.87 21.17 1.81
CA GLN A 79 -14.78 20.08 2.14
C GLN A 79 -14.66 18.90 1.16
N GLY A 80 -14.67 19.16 -0.14
CA GLY A 80 -14.52 18.08 -1.13
C GLY A 80 -13.15 17.39 -1.05
N LEU A 81 -12.07 18.14 -0.88
CA LEU A 81 -10.75 17.53 -0.68
C LEU A 81 -10.68 16.73 0.64
N GLN A 82 -11.38 17.14 1.69
CA GLN A 82 -11.49 16.39 2.94
C GLN A 82 -12.21 15.04 2.74
N GLU A 83 -13.24 15.01 1.91
CA GLU A 83 -13.92 13.76 1.52
C GLU A 83 -13.01 12.84 0.70
N MET A 84 -12.22 13.39 -0.23
CA MET A 84 -11.23 12.62 -0.99
C MET A 84 -10.17 11.98 -0.09
N VAL A 85 -9.70 12.70 0.94
CA VAL A 85 -8.79 12.16 1.97
C VAL A 85 -9.47 11.06 2.78
N SER A 86 -10.76 11.19 3.07
CA SER A 86 -11.55 10.16 3.76
C SER A 86 -11.63 8.86 2.94
N PHE A 87 -11.96 8.94 1.64
CA PHE A 87 -11.98 7.78 0.74
C PHE A 87 -10.62 7.06 0.72
N HIS A 88 -9.53 7.82 0.57
CA HIS A 88 -8.19 7.26 0.56
C HIS A 88 -7.82 6.62 1.91
N THR A 89 -8.25 7.20 3.03
CA THR A 89 -8.03 6.65 4.38
C THR A 89 -8.74 5.31 4.55
N VAL A 90 -10.01 5.20 4.15
CA VAL A 90 -10.80 3.97 4.23
C VAL A 90 -10.11 2.84 3.47
N ILE A 91 -9.58 3.12 2.29
CA ILE A 91 -8.91 2.12 1.46
C ILE A 91 -7.56 1.71 2.04
N ASN A 92 -6.77 2.63 2.57
CA ASN A 92 -5.49 2.29 3.19
C ASN A 92 -5.64 1.44 4.47
N LEU A 93 -6.74 1.63 5.20
CA LEU A 93 -7.03 0.89 6.44
C LEU A 93 -7.83 -0.41 6.19
N SER A 94 -8.45 -0.55 5.02
CA SER A 94 -9.27 -1.72 4.68
C SER A 94 -8.41 -2.98 4.45
N PRO A 95 -8.84 -4.16 4.95
CA PRO A 95 -8.22 -5.45 4.61
C PRO A 95 -8.25 -5.77 3.11
N ALA A 96 -9.19 -5.16 2.37
CA ALA A 96 -9.33 -5.30 0.93
C ALA A 96 -8.51 -4.25 0.14
N GLY A 97 -7.90 -3.27 0.82
CA GLY A 97 -7.09 -2.25 0.18
C GLY A 97 -5.61 -2.62 0.13
N VAL A 98 -4.74 -1.73 0.62
CA VAL A 98 -3.29 -1.83 0.42
C VAL A 98 -2.59 -2.75 1.43
N ARG A 99 -3.22 -3.00 2.59
CA ARG A 99 -2.69 -3.90 3.64
C ARG A 99 -3.56 -5.15 3.80
N PRO A 100 -3.26 -6.22 3.07
CA PRO A 100 -3.96 -7.47 3.30
C PRO A 100 -3.59 -8.08 4.65
N ARG A 101 -4.60 -8.47 5.45
CA ARG A 101 -4.41 -9.13 6.75
C ARG A 101 -3.68 -10.48 6.69
N PHE A 102 -3.57 -11.09 5.50
CA PHE A 102 -2.86 -12.35 5.35
C PHE A 102 -1.33 -12.20 5.30
N LEU A 103 -0.77 -11.00 5.08
CA LEU A 103 0.69 -10.84 4.96
C LEU A 103 1.45 -11.33 6.20
N PRO A 104 1.05 -10.99 7.45
CA PRO A 104 1.67 -11.55 8.64
C PRO A 104 1.44 -13.06 8.79
N GLN A 105 0.24 -13.55 8.46
CA GLN A 105 -0.12 -14.96 8.55
C GLN A 105 0.72 -15.80 7.56
N LEU A 106 0.91 -15.32 6.34
CA LEU A 106 1.72 -15.98 5.33
C LEU A 106 3.21 -16.04 5.73
N ALA A 107 3.70 -14.98 6.39
CA ALA A 107 5.07 -14.98 6.94
C ALA A 107 5.23 -15.99 8.08
N GLU A 108 4.20 -16.19 8.90
CA GLU A 108 4.17 -17.21 9.95
C GLU A 108 4.10 -18.62 9.39
N THR A 109 3.17 -18.90 8.46
CA THR A 109 3.06 -20.19 7.76
C THR A 109 4.38 -20.55 7.06
N ARG A 110 5.04 -19.58 6.43
CA ARG A 110 6.37 -19.80 5.82
C ARG A 110 7.41 -20.21 6.87
N ARG A 111 7.42 -19.56 8.03
CA ARG A 111 8.40 -19.84 9.09
C ARG A 111 8.25 -21.26 9.61
N GLU A 112 7.01 -21.69 9.86
CA GLU A 112 6.73 -23.05 10.29
C GLU A 112 7.08 -24.07 9.19
N PHE A 113 6.78 -23.75 7.91
CA PHE A 113 7.16 -24.59 6.78
C PHE A 113 8.68 -24.79 6.66
N VAL A 114 9.47 -23.72 6.81
CA VAL A 114 10.95 -23.82 6.78
C VAL A 114 11.46 -24.65 7.96
N ARG A 115 10.94 -24.38 9.15
CA ARG A 115 11.32 -25.09 10.37
C ARG A 115 11.07 -26.59 10.28
N ILE A 116 9.88 -27.01 9.82
CA ILE A 116 9.57 -28.45 9.68
C ILE A 116 10.42 -29.12 8.58
N GLY A 117 10.89 -28.35 7.58
CA GLY A 117 11.88 -28.80 6.60
C GLY A 117 13.24 -29.13 7.25
N GLU A 118 13.75 -28.26 8.12
CA GLU A 118 14.99 -28.50 8.88
C GLU A 118 14.85 -29.72 9.82
N ASP A 119 13.69 -29.87 10.47
CA ASP A 119 13.37 -31.03 11.30
C ASP A 119 13.34 -32.33 10.47
N LEU A 120 12.83 -32.28 9.24
CA LEU A 120 12.79 -33.43 8.32
C LEU A 120 14.20 -33.86 7.90
N GLU A 121 15.08 -32.92 7.55
CA GLU A 121 16.48 -33.21 7.23
C GLU A 121 17.21 -33.84 8.42
N THR A 122 16.99 -33.31 9.63
CA THR A 122 17.55 -33.85 10.88
C THR A 122 17.05 -35.27 11.16
N ALA A 123 15.75 -35.51 11.03
CA ALA A 123 15.16 -36.84 11.22
C ALA A 123 15.68 -37.84 10.18
N ALA A 124 15.86 -37.42 8.92
CA ALA A 124 16.40 -38.25 7.86
C ALA A 124 17.87 -38.63 8.12
N ALA A 125 18.71 -37.67 8.52
CA ALA A 125 20.10 -37.91 8.89
C ALA A 125 20.21 -38.87 10.07
N LYS A 126 19.40 -38.66 11.12
CA LYS A 126 19.37 -39.55 12.29
C LYS A 126 18.96 -40.97 11.92
N ASN A 127 17.91 -41.13 11.12
CA ASN A 127 17.46 -42.44 10.66
C ASN A 127 18.53 -43.16 9.81
N ALA A 128 19.24 -42.44 8.95
CA ALA A 128 20.32 -43.01 8.14
C ALA A 128 21.55 -43.45 8.97
N GLN A 129 21.81 -42.79 10.09
CA GLN A 129 22.96 -43.07 10.96
C GLN A 129 22.69 -44.15 12.02
N VAL A 130 21.45 -44.57 12.23
CA VAL A 130 21.13 -45.59 13.24
C VAL A 130 21.72 -46.95 12.86
N SER A 131 22.43 -47.57 13.81
CA SER A 131 22.97 -48.92 13.62
C SER A 131 21.85 -49.96 13.48
N ARG A 132 21.95 -50.79 12.43
CA ARG A 132 21.02 -51.90 12.17
C ARG A 132 20.98 -52.95 13.29
N HIS A 133 22.01 -52.99 14.14
CA HIS A 133 22.08 -53.91 15.28
C HIS A 133 21.24 -53.45 16.49
N LYS A 134 20.68 -52.22 16.44
CA LYS A 134 19.79 -51.69 17.47
C LYS A 134 18.36 -51.57 16.92
N ALA A 135 17.70 -52.70 16.73
CA ALA A 135 16.39 -52.78 16.06
C ALA A 135 15.35 -51.79 16.64
N GLY A 136 15.24 -51.68 17.97
CA GLY A 136 14.32 -50.72 18.61
C GLY A 136 14.69 -49.24 18.43
N ASP A 137 15.97 -48.92 18.27
CA ASP A 137 16.40 -47.55 17.94
C ASP A 137 16.11 -47.23 16.48
N ALA A 138 16.31 -48.21 15.59
CA ALA A 138 16.04 -48.08 14.16
C ALA A 138 14.54 -47.91 13.89
N GLU A 139 13.70 -48.68 14.58
CA GLU A 139 12.24 -48.57 14.50
C GLU A 139 11.78 -47.18 14.97
N ARG A 140 12.27 -46.69 16.13
CA ARG A 140 11.93 -45.34 16.62
C ARG A 140 12.38 -44.23 15.68
N ALA A 141 13.58 -44.33 15.10
CA ALA A 141 14.07 -43.34 14.14
C ALA A 141 13.25 -43.33 12.84
N SER A 142 12.83 -44.51 12.36
CA SER A 142 11.96 -44.67 11.20
C SER A 142 10.57 -44.06 11.43
N HIS A 143 9.95 -44.35 12.59
CA HIS A 143 8.64 -43.76 12.94
C HIS A 143 8.70 -42.24 13.05
N LEU A 144 9.76 -41.70 13.68
CA LEU A 144 9.95 -40.26 13.76
C LEU A 144 10.08 -39.64 12.36
N LEU A 145 10.91 -40.21 11.48
CA LEU A 145 11.06 -39.74 10.11
C LEU A 145 9.72 -39.74 9.35
N LEU A 146 8.94 -40.82 9.44
CA LEU A 146 7.63 -40.91 8.79
C LEU A 146 6.64 -39.87 9.32
N ALA A 147 6.61 -39.64 10.63
CA ALA A 147 5.77 -38.62 11.24
C ALA A 147 6.18 -37.20 10.79
N THR A 148 7.48 -36.89 10.82
CA THR A 148 8.01 -35.60 10.37
C THR A 148 7.76 -35.37 8.88
N ARG A 149 7.89 -36.41 8.04
CA ARG A 149 7.57 -36.32 6.60
C ARG A 149 6.11 -35.97 6.35
N LYS A 150 5.17 -36.63 7.05
CA LYS A 150 3.74 -36.29 6.94
C LYS A 150 3.47 -34.86 7.38
N CYS A 151 4.09 -34.44 8.48
CA CYS A 151 3.98 -33.07 8.98
C CYS A 151 4.46 -32.06 7.92
N TYR A 152 5.66 -32.29 7.35
CA TYR A 152 6.22 -31.46 6.29
C TYR A 152 5.27 -31.33 5.09
N GLN A 153 4.69 -32.44 4.61
CA GLN A 153 3.72 -32.43 3.51
C GLN A 153 2.50 -31.56 3.81
N HIS A 154 1.98 -31.60 5.05
CA HIS A 154 0.86 -30.74 5.46
C HIS A 154 1.22 -29.25 5.43
N PHE A 155 2.37 -28.86 5.99
CA PHE A 155 2.83 -27.47 5.98
C PHE A 155 3.18 -26.99 4.58
N ALA A 156 3.75 -27.85 3.73
CA ALA A 156 4.04 -27.57 2.34
C ALA A 156 2.77 -27.24 1.55
N LEU A 157 1.72 -28.06 1.70
CA LEU A 157 0.44 -27.84 1.05
C LEU A 157 -0.23 -26.55 1.54
N ASP A 158 -0.27 -26.33 2.86
CA ASP A 158 -0.84 -25.11 3.44
C ASP A 158 -0.10 -23.87 2.93
N TYR A 159 1.23 -23.88 2.92
CA TYR A 159 2.03 -22.79 2.39
C TYR A 159 1.75 -22.52 0.90
N CYS A 160 1.75 -23.55 0.06
CA CYS A 160 1.48 -23.41 -1.37
C CYS A 160 0.06 -22.86 -1.64
N LEU A 161 -0.94 -23.38 -0.94
CA LEU A 161 -2.32 -22.93 -1.03
C LEU A 161 -2.45 -21.46 -0.62
N GLN A 162 -1.86 -21.10 0.53
CA GLN A 162 -1.93 -19.73 1.03
C GLN A 162 -1.22 -18.75 0.09
N VAL A 163 -0.01 -19.06 -0.37
CA VAL A 163 0.71 -18.24 -1.34
C VAL A 163 -0.16 -17.98 -2.58
N ARG A 164 -0.71 -19.04 -3.19
CA ARG A 164 -1.47 -18.91 -4.44
C ARG A 164 -2.78 -18.15 -4.24
N THR A 165 -3.61 -18.61 -3.32
CA THR A 165 -4.96 -18.09 -3.14
C THR A 165 -4.94 -16.69 -2.57
N ARG A 166 -4.11 -16.43 -1.54
CA ARG A 166 -4.10 -15.14 -0.87
C ARG A 166 -3.46 -14.06 -1.74
N THR A 167 -2.41 -14.36 -2.50
CA THR A 167 -1.82 -13.39 -3.45
C THR A 167 -2.82 -13.00 -4.54
N ALA A 168 -3.53 -13.96 -5.13
CA ALA A 168 -4.54 -13.65 -6.15
C ALA A 168 -5.68 -12.80 -5.58
N VAL A 169 -6.23 -13.20 -4.42
CA VAL A 169 -7.28 -12.45 -3.72
C VAL A 169 -6.80 -11.05 -3.35
N SER A 170 -5.55 -10.90 -2.90
CA SER A 170 -5.00 -9.61 -2.49
C SER A 170 -4.88 -8.62 -3.63
N VAL A 171 -4.35 -9.08 -4.76
CA VAL A 171 -4.17 -8.25 -5.95
C VAL A 171 -5.54 -7.85 -6.47
N PHE A 172 -6.49 -8.78 -6.53
CA PHE A 172 -7.85 -8.49 -6.95
C PHE A 172 -8.54 -7.47 -6.03
N SER A 173 -8.49 -7.68 -4.71
CA SER A 173 -9.06 -6.74 -3.74
C SER A 173 -8.42 -5.36 -3.86
N PHE A 174 -7.09 -5.27 -3.98
CA PHE A 174 -6.38 -4.01 -4.14
C PHE A 174 -6.84 -3.27 -5.41
N VAL A 175 -6.91 -3.95 -6.55
CA VAL A 175 -7.38 -3.35 -7.81
C VAL A 175 -8.82 -2.86 -7.66
N HIS A 176 -9.68 -3.63 -7.02
CA HIS A 176 -11.06 -3.22 -6.77
C HIS A 176 -11.14 -1.99 -5.85
N ALA A 177 -10.33 -1.93 -4.79
CA ALA A 177 -10.28 -0.78 -3.91
C ALA A 177 -9.80 0.48 -4.64
N GLN A 178 -8.76 0.37 -5.48
CA GLN A 178 -8.32 1.48 -6.34
C GLN A 178 -9.42 1.92 -7.31
N PHE A 179 -10.11 0.98 -7.94
CA PHE A 179 -11.26 1.30 -8.81
C PHE A 179 -12.32 2.12 -8.06
N THR A 180 -12.72 1.67 -6.86
CA THR A 180 -13.68 2.40 -6.03
C THR A 180 -13.17 3.80 -5.64
N PHE A 181 -11.89 3.92 -5.27
CA PHE A 181 -11.27 5.22 -4.96
C PHE A 181 -11.43 6.22 -6.09
N PHE A 182 -10.99 5.82 -7.30
CA PHE A 182 -10.99 6.71 -8.46
C PHE A 182 -12.40 7.02 -8.93
N HIS A 183 -13.32 6.05 -8.86
CA HIS A 183 -14.71 6.29 -9.22
C HIS A 183 -15.38 7.31 -8.28
N GLN A 184 -15.25 7.10 -6.96
CA GLN A 184 -15.80 8.03 -5.96
C GLN A 184 -15.14 9.41 -6.05
N GLY A 185 -13.83 9.45 -6.24
CA GLY A 185 -13.09 10.69 -6.45
C GLY A 185 -13.49 11.43 -7.72
N PHE A 186 -13.75 10.72 -8.82
CA PHE A 186 -14.23 11.32 -10.07
C PHE A 186 -15.61 11.94 -9.89
N ASP A 187 -16.56 11.21 -9.29
CA ASP A 187 -17.90 11.72 -9.02
C ASP A 187 -17.85 12.99 -8.18
N LEU A 188 -17.04 12.98 -7.11
CA LEU A 188 -16.85 14.14 -6.24
C LEU A 188 -16.23 15.35 -6.96
N LEU A 189 -15.20 15.13 -7.77
CA LEU A 189 -14.56 16.21 -8.54
C LEU A 189 -15.49 16.78 -9.61
N ARG A 190 -16.32 15.95 -10.23
CA ARG A 190 -17.38 16.39 -11.15
C ARG A 190 -18.39 17.27 -10.43
N ASP A 191 -18.79 16.88 -9.22
CA ASP A 191 -19.75 17.66 -8.42
C ASP A 191 -19.17 19.01 -7.96
N LEU A 192 -17.82 19.12 -7.85
CA LEU A 192 -17.11 20.38 -7.58
C LEU A 192 -16.86 21.26 -8.82
N GLU A 193 -17.05 20.74 -10.03
CA GLU A 193 -16.78 21.48 -11.29
C GLU A 193 -17.51 22.84 -11.37
N PRO A 194 -18.79 22.98 -10.95
CA PRO A 194 -19.46 24.27 -10.93
C PRO A 194 -18.72 25.30 -10.04
N THR A 195 -18.25 24.88 -8.87
CA THR A 195 -17.50 25.71 -7.93
C THR A 195 -16.16 26.15 -8.52
N MET A 196 -15.49 25.27 -9.28
CA MET A 196 -14.27 25.61 -10.03
C MET A 196 -14.54 26.70 -11.08
N LYS A 197 -15.63 26.59 -11.83
CA LYS A 197 -16.03 27.62 -12.81
C LYS A 197 -16.36 28.95 -12.14
N THR A 198 -17.07 28.92 -11.02
CA THR A 198 -17.37 30.12 -10.23
C THR A 198 -16.10 30.78 -9.71
N MET A 199 -15.16 30.01 -9.15
CA MET A 199 -13.87 30.54 -8.69
C MET A 199 -13.07 31.16 -9.85
N ALA A 200 -12.99 30.48 -11.00
CA ALA A 200 -12.27 30.97 -12.17
C ALA A 200 -12.84 32.31 -12.66
N ALA A 201 -14.17 32.45 -12.70
CA ALA A 201 -14.82 33.71 -13.08
C ALA A 201 -14.45 34.87 -12.14
N GLN A 202 -14.37 34.62 -10.83
CA GLN A 202 -13.98 35.64 -9.85
C GLN A 202 -12.52 36.06 -9.97
N VAL A 203 -11.62 35.10 -10.14
CA VAL A 203 -10.16 35.35 -10.26
C VAL A 203 -9.80 36.01 -11.59
N LEU A 204 -10.58 35.75 -12.65
CA LEU A 204 -10.38 36.35 -13.97
C LEU A 204 -11.07 37.72 -14.14
N THR A 205 -11.75 38.25 -13.11
CA THR A 205 -12.31 39.60 -13.18
C THR A 205 -11.20 40.67 -13.14
N PRO A 206 -11.26 41.71 -13.99
CA PRO A 206 -10.29 42.82 -14.00
C PRO A 206 -10.13 43.52 -12.63
N GLU A 207 -11.20 43.59 -11.85
CA GLU A 207 -11.22 44.22 -10.52
C GLU A 207 -10.32 43.54 -9.48
N SER A 208 -9.97 42.26 -9.67
CA SER A 208 -9.04 41.54 -8.78
C SER A 208 -7.56 41.74 -9.13
N VAL A 209 -7.26 42.03 -10.41
CA VAL A 209 -5.90 42.19 -10.93
C VAL A 209 -5.44 43.66 -10.84
N LEU A 210 -6.36 44.61 -11.06
CA LEU A 210 -6.07 46.05 -11.01
C LEU A 210 -5.44 46.52 -9.68
N PRO A 211 -5.92 46.10 -8.48
CA PRO A 211 -5.33 46.53 -7.22
C PRO A 211 -3.91 46.03 -7.02
N ALA A 212 -3.60 44.79 -7.42
CA ALA A 212 -2.26 44.23 -7.34
C ALA A 212 -1.31 44.93 -8.33
N VAL A 213 -1.76 45.19 -9.56
CA VAL A 213 -0.99 45.94 -10.57
C VAL A 213 -0.79 47.40 -10.16
N HIS A 214 -1.80 48.04 -9.57
CA HIS A 214 -1.73 49.42 -9.07
C HIS A 214 -0.85 49.51 -7.81
N PHE A 215 -0.89 48.52 -6.92
CA PHE A 215 -0.02 48.45 -5.75
C PHE A 215 1.45 48.25 -6.16
N LEU A 216 1.71 47.35 -7.12
CA LEU A 216 3.04 47.13 -7.68
C LEU A 216 3.54 48.36 -8.47
N SER A 217 2.68 49.06 -9.22
CA SER A 217 3.06 50.29 -9.92
C SER A 217 3.35 51.43 -8.93
N THR A 218 2.58 51.55 -7.85
CA THR A 218 2.78 52.53 -6.77
C THR A 218 4.07 52.25 -6.01
N LEU A 219 4.36 50.98 -5.69
CA LEU A 219 5.64 50.57 -5.09
C LEU A 219 6.82 50.85 -6.02
N ARG A 220 6.68 50.61 -7.32
CA ARG A 220 7.73 50.88 -8.32
C ARG A 220 7.99 52.39 -8.47
N GLN A 221 6.96 53.24 -8.43
CA GLN A 221 7.11 54.70 -8.40
C GLN A 221 7.76 55.19 -7.10
N ARG A 222 7.34 54.68 -5.93
CA ARG A 222 7.95 55.04 -4.64
C ARG A 222 9.42 54.66 -4.54
N ASN A 223 9.80 53.47 -5.01
CA ASN A 223 11.21 53.05 -5.04
C ASN A 223 12.06 53.85 -6.04
N ARG A 224 11.47 54.34 -7.15
CA ARG A 224 12.17 55.20 -8.12
C ARG A 224 12.47 56.60 -7.54
N ILE A 225 11.59 57.11 -6.67
CA ILE A 225 11.79 58.39 -5.96
C ILE A 225 12.86 58.24 -4.87
N PHE A 226 12.91 57.08 -4.18
CA PHE A 226 13.92 56.82 -3.15
C PHE A 226 15.35 56.62 -3.70
N PHE A 227 15.51 56.09 -4.91
CA PHE A 227 16.84 55.85 -5.50
C PHE A 227 17.40 57.02 -6.33
N ASN A 228 16.56 57.93 -6.84
CA ASN A 228 17.03 59.13 -7.56
C ASN A 228 17.24 60.36 -6.66
N GLY A 229 16.97 60.26 -5.35
CA GLY A 229 17.15 61.35 -4.37
C GLY A 229 18.46 61.30 -3.57
N ARG A 230 19.41 60.42 -3.91
CA ARG A 230 20.73 60.32 -3.28
C ARG A 230 21.86 60.23 -4.30
N VAL A 231 21.88 61.14 -5.27
CA VAL A 231 23.12 61.53 -5.98
C VAL A 231 23.03 63.02 -6.29
N THR A 232 23.21 63.83 -5.25
CA THR A 232 23.69 65.22 -5.33
C THR A 232 24.58 65.45 -4.13
#